data_AF-A0A132GZ09-F1
#
_entry.id   AF-A0A132GZ09-F1
#
_cell.length_a   1.000
_cell.length_b   1.000
_cell.length_c   1.000
_cell.angle_alpha   90.00
_cell.angle_beta   90.00
_cell.angle_gamma   90.00
#
_symmetry.space_group_name_H-M   'P 1'
#
loop_
_entity.id
_entity.type
_entity.pdbx_description
1 polymer ?
#
loop_
_entity_poly.entity_id
_entity_poly.type
_entity_poly.pdbx_seq_one_letter_code
_entity_poly.pdbx_strand_id
1 'polypeptide(L)'
;MMNTNANFKVYQASAGSGKTFTLIKEYLKLCLKDKASVGNYQNILAITFTNATANEMKEKIVNNLCEITGLKPAKQEDMKLTLMKELNITEEELKSNAQALLTCIMHDYSNFCVSTIDAFVQKLSR
;
A
#
# COMPACT_ATOMS: atom_id res chain seq x y z
N MET A 1 5.78 14.81 -30.26
CA MET A 1 5.50 14.90 -28.80
C MET A 1 4.45 13.85 -28.48
N MET A 2 4.84 12.75 -27.81
CA MET A 2 3.91 11.66 -27.51
C MET A 2 3.21 11.94 -26.18
N ASN A 3 1.88 12.01 -26.25
CA ASN A 3 0.99 12.26 -25.13
C ASN A 3 0.64 10.89 -24.50
N THR A 4 1.29 10.53 -23.39
CA THR A 4 0.95 9.35 -22.59
C THR A 4 -0.24 9.68 -21.70
N ASN A 5 -1.36 8.96 -21.87
CA ASN A 5 -2.55 9.02 -21.01
C ASN A 5 -2.17 9.09 -19.52
N ALA A 6 -2.75 10.05 -18.79
CA ALA A 6 -2.36 10.46 -17.44
C ALA A 6 -2.52 9.42 -16.30
N ASN A 7 -2.85 8.16 -16.60
CA ASN A 7 -3.11 7.09 -15.63
C ASN A 7 -2.03 5.98 -15.61
N PHE A 8 -0.93 6.13 -16.35
CA PHE A 8 0.16 5.15 -16.36
C PHE A 8 1.45 5.78 -15.81
N LYS A 9 1.95 5.23 -14.69
CA LYS A 9 3.18 5.68 -14.03
C LYS A 9 4.21 4.56 -14.07
N VAL A 10 5.41 4.88 -14.58
CA VAL A 10 6.55 3.95 -14.60
C VAL A 10 7.59 4.43 -13.60
N TYR A 11 7.95 3.57 -12.66
CA TYR A 11 9.04 3.81 -11.71
C TYR A 11 10.26 2.99 -12.10
N GLN A 12 11.32 3.65 -12.55
CA GLN A 12 12.61 3.03 -12.79
C GLN A 12 13.51 3.21 -11.57
N ALA A 13 14.15 2.14 -11.12
CA ALA A 13 14.84 2.15 -9.84
C ALA A 13 15.95 1.10 -9.79
N SER A 14 17.19 1.56 -9.55
CA SER A 14 18.39 0.73 -9.41
C SER A 14 18.43 -0.04 -8.08
N ALA A 15 19.37 -0.97 -7.93
CA ALA A 15 19.56 -1.66 -6.64
C ALA A 15 19.78 -0.62 -5.52
N GLY A 16 19.12 -0.82 -4.37
CA GLY A 16 19.22 0.10 -3.22
C GLY A 16 18.43 1.42 -3.31
N SER A 17 17.76 1.72 -4.42
CA SER A 17 17.13 3.04 -4.64
C SER A 17 15.70 3.21 -4.06
N GLY A 18 15.31 2.43 -3.05
CA GLY A 18 14.00 2.60 -2.40
C GLY A 18 12.77 2.12 -3.21
N LYS A 19 12.95 1.15 -4.12
CA LYS A 19 11.85 0.53 -4.90
C LYS A 19 10.66 0.12 -4.05
N THR A 20 10.93 -0.68 -3.04
CA THR A 20 9.90 -1.23 -2.17
C THR A 20 9.21 -0.12 -1.39
N PHE A 21 9.96 0.85 -0.87
CA PHE A 21 9.38 2.02 -0.19
C PHE A 21 8.39 2.75 -1.10
N THR A 22 8.79 3.00 -2.36
CA THR A 22 7.94 3.70 -3.33
C THR A 22 6.64 2.95 -3.60
N LEU A 23 6.69 1.63 -3.84
CA LEU A 23 5.49 0.83 -4.11
C LEU A 23 4.56 0.76 -2.90
N ILE A 24 5.12 0.59 -1.69
CA ILE A 24 4.33 0.58 -0.44
C ILE A 24 3.67 1.94 -0.23
N LYS A 25 4.40 3.04 -0.44
CA LYS A 25 3.87 4.40 -0.33
C LYS A 25 2.71 4.62 -1.29
N GLU A 26 2.87 4.28 -2.58
CA GLU A 26 1.79 4.47 -3.56
C GLU A 26 0.57 3.59 -3.24
N TYR A 27 0.76 2.36 -2.76
CA TYR A 27 -0.34 1.53 -2.27
C TYR A 27 -1.08 2.21 -1.11
N LEU A 28 -0.35 2.66 -0.08
CA LEU A 28 -0.94 3.33 1.08
C LEU A 28 -1.65 4.63 0.70
N LYS A 29 -1.15 5.40 -0.25
CA LYS A 29 -1.81 6.62 -0.75
C LYS A 29 -3.18 6.33 -1.36
N LEU A 30 -3.31 5.23 -2.08
CA LEU A 30 -4.60 4.82 -2.66
C LEU A 30 -5.62 4.47 -1.57
N CYS A 31 -5.18 3.88 -0.45
CA CYS A 31 -6.07 3.50 0.63
C CYS A 31 -6.37 4.62 1.65
N LEU A 32 -5.40 5.49 1.92
CA LEU A 32 -5.42 6.40 3.09
C LEU A 32 -5.83 7.84 2.76
N LYS A 33 -6.19 8.13 1.51
CA LYS A 33 -6.58 9.48 1.07
C LYS A 33 -7.74 10.06 1.89
N ASP A 34 -8.75 9.25 2.19
CA ASP A 34 -9.89 9.61 3.02
C ASP A 34 -10.55 8.34 3.59
N LYS A 35 -11.45 8.51 4.56
CA LYS A 35 -12.12 7.39 5.24
C LYS A 35 -13.00 6.55 4.30
N ALA A 36 -13.58 7.15 3.25
CA ALA A 36 -14.37 6.42 2.26
C ALA A 36 -13.49 5.53 1.38
N SER A 37 -12.23 5.93 1.17
CA SER A 37 -11.24 5.20 0.38
C SER A 37 -10.66 3.98 1.09
N VAL A 38 -10.77 3.91 2.42
CA VAL A 38 -10.23 2.80 3.21
C VAL A 38 -10.78 1.45 2.76
N GLY A 39 -12.08 1.35 2.46
CA GLY A 39 -12.71 0.11 1.99
C GLY A 39 -12.27 -0.30 0.58
N ASN A 40 -11.70 0.62 -0.20
CA ASN A 40 -11.28 0.34 -1.58
C ASN A 40 -10.01 -0.51 -1.67
N TYR A 41 -9.36 -0.87 -0.55
CA TYR A 41 -8.19 -1.75 -0.55
C TYR A 41 -8.43 -3.07 -1.30
N GLN A 42 -9.67 -3.57 -1.27
CA GLN A 42 -10.09 -4.79 -1.97
C GLN A 42 -10.02 -4.65 -3.50
N ASN A 43 -10.14 -3.42 -3.99
CA ASN A 43 -10.10 -3.07 -5.41
C ASN A 43 -8.67 -2.74 -5.89
N ILE A 44 -7.67 -2.76 -5.00
CA ILE A 44 -6.27 -2.48 -5.35
C ILE A 44 -5.55 -3.81 -5.55
N LEU A 45 -5.12 -4.05 -6.78
CA LEU A 45 -4.34 -5.23 -7.15
C LEU A 45 -2.85 -4.90 -7.15
N ALA A 46 -2.09 -5.55 -6.27
CA ALA A 46 -0.63 -5.53 -6.29
C ALA A 46 -0.11 -6.92 -6.66
N ILE A 47 0.63 -7.01 -7.77
CA ILE A 47 1.18 -8.26 -8.29
C ILE A 47 2.71 -8.23 -8.33
N THR A 48 3.32 -9.39 -8.13
CA THR A 48 4.76 -9.59 -8.20
C THR A 48 5.11 -10.94 -8.82
N PHE A 49 6.39 -11.17 -9.11
CA PHE A 49 6.87 -12.42 -9.68
C PHE A 49 7.04 -13.54 -8.64
N THR A 50 7.28 -13.22 -7.37
CA THR A 50 7.59 -14.23 -6.35
C THR A 50 6.69 -14.13 -5.13
N ASN A 51 6.36 -15.28 -4.53
CA ASN A 51 5.59 -15.35 -3.28
C ASN A 51 6.33 -14.64 -2.14
N ALA A 52 7.66 -14.74 -2.11
CA ALA A 52 8.49 -14.08 -1.10
C ALA A 52 8.31 -12.55 -1.14
N THR A 53 8.39 -11.95 -2.32
CA THR A 53 8.16 -10.49 -2.48
C THR A 53 6.72 -10.10 -2.19
N ALA A 54 5.73 -10.95 -2.52
CA ALA A 54 4.33 -10.68 -2.23
C ALA A 54 4.10 -10.62 -0.71
N ASN A 55 4.63 -11.61 0.02
CA ASN A 55 4.55 -11.68 1.47
C ASN A 55 5.31 -10.54 2.14
N GLU A 56 6.53 -10.23 1.66
CA GLU A 56 7.31 -9.08 2.16
C GLU A 56 6.53 -7.76 1.96
N MET A 57 5.85 -7.59 0.82
CA MET A 57 5.02 -6.41 0.56
C MET A 57 3.82 -6.34 1.53
N LYS A 58 3.13 -7.45 1.79
CA LYS A 58 2.04 -7.51 2.78
C LYS A 58 2.53 -7.13 4.18
N GLU A 59 3.63 -7.73 4.61
CA GLU A 59 4.22 -7.47 5.92
C GLU A 59 4.62 -6.01 6.06
N LYS A 60 5.24 -5.41 5.03
CA LYS A 60 5.61 -4.00 5.04
C LYS A 60 4.40 -3.08 5.09
N ILE A 61 3.33 -3.36 4.35
CA ILE A 61 2.08 -2.57 4.43
C ILE A 61 1.53 -2.60 5.85
N VAL A 62 1.34 -3.81 6.42
CA VAL A 62 0.79 -3.97 7.77
C VAL A 62 1.69 -3.33 8.83
N ASN A 63 3.00 -3.49 8.72
CA ASN A 63 3.94 -2.87 9.67
C ASN A 63 3.89 -1.34 9.62
N ASN A 64 3.83 -0.74 8.43
CA ASN A 64 3.67 0.72 8.29
C ASN A 64 2.35 1.18 8.91
N LEU A 65 1.25 0.45 8.72
CA LEU A 65 -0.01 0.76 9.38
C LEU A 65 0.13 0.71 10.90
N CYS A 66 0.69 -0.35 11.46
CA CYS A 66 0.91 -0.46 12.91
C CYS A 66 1.80 0.67 13.48
N GLU A 67 2.82 1.10 12.73
CA GLU A 67 3.68 2.23 13.11
C GLU A 67 2.89 3.55 13.10
N ILE A 68 2.12 3.82 12.04
CA ILE A 68 1.26 5.02 11.92
C ILE A 68 0.20 5.04 13.03
N THR A 69 -0.38 3.89 13.40
CA THR A 69 -1.38 3.81 14.46
C THR A 69 -0.78 3.91 15.88
N GLY A 70 0.56 3.85 16.01
CA GLY A 70 1.26 3.82 17.29
C GLY A 70 1.21 2.45 18.00
N LEU A 71 0.82 1.38 17.30
CA LEU A 71 0.85 0.00 17.82
C LEU A 71 2.26 -0.59 17.82
N LYS A 72 3.15 -0.05 16.98
CA LYS A 72 4.57 -0.36 16.94
C LYS A 72 5.38 0.93 16.98
N PRO A 73 6.59 0.93 17.57
CA PRO A 73 7.49 2.07 17.47
C PRO A 73 7.83 2.33 16.00
N ALA A 74 7.78 3.60 15.58
CA ALA A 74 8.14 3.99 14.22
C ALA A 74 9.60 3.61 13.95
N LYS A 75 9.83 2.75 12.96
CA LYS A 75 11.17 2.45 12.47
C LYS A 75 11.59 3.40 11.36
N GLN A 76 10.60 3.99 10.67
CA GLN A 76 10.81 4.91 9.56
C GLN A 76 9.81 6.08 9.66
N GLU A 77 10.20 7.16 10.32
CA GLU A 77 9.41 8.41 10.39
C GLU A 77 9.09 8.95 8.98
N ASP A 78 9.97 8.67 8.00
CA ASP A 78 9.88 9.12 6.62
C ASP A 78 8.57 8.74 5.92
N MET A 79 8.01 7.54 6.15
CA MET A 79 6.78 7.12 5.46
C MET A 79 5.60 7.98 5.90
N LYS A 80 5.40 8.13 7.21
CA LYS A 80 4.31 8.90 7.80
C LYS A 80 4.35 10.35 7.32
N LEU A 81 5.51 11.01 7.43
CA LEU A 81 5.70 12.39 7.00
C LEU A 81 5.46 12.56 5.49
N THR A 82 5.93 11.61 4.68
CA THR A 82 5.72 11.65 3.24
C THR A 82 4.23 11.51 2.89
N LEU A 83 3.51 10.59 3.54
CA LEU A 83 2.07 10.41 3.32
C LEU A 83 1.26 11.64 3.72
N MET A 84 1.55 12.24 4.88
CA MET A 84 0.90 13.49 5.32
C MET A 84 1.07 14.59 4.28
N LYS A 85 2.31 14.77 3.79
CA LYS A 85 2.63 15.80 2.78
C LYS A 85 1.97 15.54 1.44
N GLU A 86 2.00 14.30 0.94
CA GLU A 86 1.48 13.97 -0.39
C GLU A 86 -0.05 13.85 -0.44
N LEU A 87 -0.70 13.49 0.68
CA LEU A 87 -2.15 13.44 0.78
C LEU A 87 -2.78 14.75 1.28
N ASN A 88 -1.95 15.67 1.80
CA ASN A 88 -2.39 16.93 2.41
C ASN A 88 -3.43 16.72 3.53
N ILE A 89 -3.09 15.83 4.47
CA ILE A 89 -3.91 15.48 5.64
C ILE A 89 -3.11 15.63 6.94
N THR A 90 -3.82 15.83 8.04
CA THR A 90 -3.25 15.91 9.38
C THR A 90 -2.78 14.55 9.89
N GLU A 91 -1.96 14.54 10.93
CA GLU A 91 -1.52 13.31 11.59
C GLU A 91 -2.71 12.52 12.18
N GLU A 92 -3.68 13.22 12.76
CA GLU A 92 -4.87 12.60 13.36
C GLU A 92 -5.73 11.91 12.29
N GLU A 93 -5.94 12.55 11.14
CA GLU A 93 -6.65 11.97 10.00
C GLU A 93 -5.91 10.75 9.44
N LEU A 94 -4.59 10.85 9.24
CA LEU A 94 -3.77 9.74 8.77
C LEU A 94 -3.86 8.55 9.73
N LYS A 95 -3.75 8.81 11.04
CA LYS A 95 -3.85 7.79 12.08
C LYS A 95 -5.24 7.13 12.09
N SER A 96 -6.31 7.92 12.00
CA SER A 96 -7.68 7.42 11.95
C SER A 96 -7.92 6.54 10.72
N ASN A 97 -7.48 6.99 9.54
CA ASN A 97 -7.60 6.22 8.29
C ASN A 97 -6.78 4.92 8.35
N ALA A 98 -5.56 4.98 8.91
CA ALA A 98 -4.70 3.81 9.08
C ALA A 98 -5.30 2.79 10.05
N GLN A 99 -5.91 3.22 11.15
CA GLN A 99 -6.63 2.34 12.08
C GLN A 99 -7.79 1.63 11.38
N ALA A 100 -8.63 2.40 10.67
CA ALA A 100 -9.75 1.83 9.92
C ALA A 100 -9.26 0.80 8.88
N LEU A 101 -8.21 1.13 8.12
CA LEU A 101 -7.65 0.24 7.11
C LEU A 101 -7.08 -1.04 7.72
N LEU A 102 -6.32 -0.91 8.81
CA LEU A 102 -5.78 -2.05 9.52
C LEU A 102 -6.89 -2.98 10.01
N THR A 103 -7.96 -2.43 10.59
CA THR A 103 -9.13 -3.21 11.01
C THR A 103 -9.79 -3.92 9.83
N CYS A 104 -10.01 -3.22 8.72
CA CYS A 104 -10.61 -3.81 7.52
C CYS A 104 -9.77 -4.96 6.95
N ILE A 105 -8.45 -4.78 6.84
CA ILE A 105 -7.53 -5.81 6.36
C ILE A 105 -7.50 -7.01 7.30
N MET A 106 -7.51 -6.81 8.61
CA MET A 106 -7.46 -7.92 9.58
C MET A 106 -8.77 -8.71 9.62
N HIS A 107 -9.91 -8.05 9.46
CA HIS A 107 -11.22 -8.72 9.41
C HIS A 107 -11.37 -9.57 8.13
N ASP A 108 -10.82 -9.11 7.01
CA ASP A 108 -11.00 -9.74 5.70
C ASP A 108 -9.68 -9.85 4.92
N TYR A 109 -8.72 -10.54 5.53
CA TYR A 109 -7.36 -10.66 5.01
C TYR A 109 -7.27 -11.41 3.68
N SER A 110 -8.25 -12.28 3.38
CA SER A 110 -8.35 -12.99 2.10
C SER A 110 -8.61 -12.06 0.92
N ASN A 111 -9.22 -10.89 1.15
CA ASN A 111 -9.45 -9.85 0.15
C ASN A 111 -8.31 -8.82 0.06
N PHE A 112 -7.21 -9.01 0.81
CA PHE A 112 -5.99 -8.23 0.63
C PHE A 112 -5.21 -8.71 -0.61
N CYS A 113 -5.52 -8.10 -1.76
CA CYS A 113 -5.08 -8.49 -3.11
C CYS A 113 -3.61 -8.17 -3.44
N VAL A 114 -2.69 -8.63 -2.60
CA VAL A 114 -1.24 -8.68 -2.88
C VAL A 114 -0.86 -10.13 -3.19
N SER A 115 -0.45 -10.43 -4.42
CA SER A 115 -0.24 -11.82 -4.86
C SER A 115 0.79 -11.94 -5.97
N THR A 116 1.10 -13.17 -6.40
CA THR A 116 1.90 -13.37 -7.62
C THR A 116 1.03 -13.29 -8.86
N ILE A 117 1.67 -13.05 -10.01
CA ILE A 117 1.01 -13.10 -11.32
C ILE A 117 0.27 -14.44 -11.49
N ASP A 118 0.92 -15.57 -11.20
CA ASP A 118 0.32 -16.90 -11.35
C ASP A 118 -0.91 -17.10 -10.44
N ALA A 119 -0.80 -16.71 -9.17
CA ALA A 119 -1.91 -16.85 -8.22
C ALA A 119 -3.11 -15.99 -8.62
N PHE A 120 -2.86 -14.78 -9.14
CA PHE A 120 -3.91 -13.92 -9.67
C PHE A 120 -4.60 -14.53 -10.90
N VAL A 121 -3.84 -15.03 -11.88
CA VAL A 121 -4.39 -15.67 -13.08
C VAL A 121 -5.21 -16.91 -12.73
N GLN A 122 -4.75 -17.73 -11.78
CA GLN A 122 -5.51 -18.88 -11.27
C GLN A 122 -6.82 -18.45 -10.59
N LYS A 123 -6.83 -17.34 -9.85
CA LYS A 123 -8.05 -16.78 -9.22
C LYS A 123 -9.09 -16.35 -10.26
N LEU A 124 -8.66 -15.81 -11.41
CA LEU A 124 -9.57 -15.41 -12.49
C LEU A 124 -10.21 -16.59 -13.24
N SER A 125 -9.55 -17.75 -13.20
CA SER A 125 -9.97 -18.94 -13.95
C SER A 125 -10.96 -19.83 -13.16
N ARG A 126 -11.33 -19.42 -11.95
CA ARG A 126 -12.31 -20.09 -11.08
C ARG A 126 -13.59 -19.30 -11.05
#